data_AF-A0A6M1U2B2-F1
#
_entry.id   AF-A0A6M1U2B2-F1
#
_cell.length_a   1.000
_cell.length_b   1.000
_cell.length_c   1.000
_cell.angle_alpha   90.00
_cell.angle_beta   90.00
_cell.angle_gamma   90.00
#
_symmetry.space_group_name_H-M   'P 1'
#
loop_
_entity.id
_entity.type
_entity.pdbx_description
1 polymer ?
#
loop_
_entity_poly.entity_id
_entity_poly.type
_entity_poly.pdbx_seq_one_letter_code
_entity_poly.pdbx_strand_id
1 'polypeptide(L)'
;MANKEKTLGIMTYCNGPTFMEKAYYKKLTLFGHRWGIRVFVFSPQAVDFQSRQVTGYAYRQGKWKKGTFPLPDTVYDRCFVGPSYRHYKPFIEKLQKDPSITFLGHGLSGKWQVYRILSRSPALKRWLPETQPFEMGALFSLLKRQRAAVIKPSAGTHGIGVVRISRENGRYTVCGRGQENKPFQRAFRTEAGLKTFVTRFVGGRSFLLQPYLTLHTPDHVPYDVRVLVQKNGIGQWQTTGKAVRIGDKKSITSNLHGGGRAAPLSDFLAGIFPEEQRIRIEHEIEQLVQLLPPILEEQHGRLVELGIDIGIDTNGHVWLIEVNSRPGRNVFRQLADRTARLRSLTQPVRYAHYLMKERVGGY
;
A
#
# COMPACT_ATOMS: atom_id res chain seq x y z
N MET A 1 -25.93 -30.39 -15.92
CA MET A 1 -25.61 -29.72 -14.64
C MET A 1 -25.73 -28.21 -14.86
N ALA A 2 -26.55 -27.50 -14.09
CA ALA A 2 -26.66 -26.04 -14.22
C ALA A 2 -25.29 -25.40 -13.99
N ASN A 3 -24.84 -24.53 -14.90
CA ASN A 3 -23.55 -23.86 -14.78
C ASN A 3 -23.57 -23.01 -13.50
N LYS A 4 -22.85 -23.43 -12.45
CA LYS A 4 -22.81 -22.73 -11.17
C LYS A 4 -22.40 -21.29 -11.42
N GLU A 5 -23.22 -20.34 -10.96
CA GLU A 5 -22.94 -18.93 -11.17
C GLU A 5 -21.64 -18.52 -10.48
N LYS A 6 -20.71 -17.93 -11.23
CA LYS A 6 -19.41 -17.47 -10.72
C LYS A 6 -19.58 -16.22 -9.87
N THR A 7 -19.04 -16.24 -8.65
CA THR A 7 -19.21 -15.14 -7.68
C THR A 7 -17.89 -14.55 -7.19
N LEU A 8 -17.83 -13.21 -7.14
CA LEU A 8 -16.73 -12.44 -6.55
C LEU A 8 -17.27 -11.53 -5.45
N GLY A 9 -16.90 -11.82 -4.21
CA GLY A 9 -17.22 -10.98 -3.07
C GLY A 9 -16.14 -9.95 -2.81
N ILE A 10 -16.47 -8.66 -2.85
CA ILE A 10 -15.61 -7.57 -2.38
C ILE A 10 -15.85 -7.40 -0.88
N MET A 11 -14.90 -7.87 -0.08
CA MET A 11 -15.00 -7.84 1.38
C MET A 11 -14.47 -6.51 1.90
N THR A 12 -15.31 -5.73 2.60
CA THR A 12 -14.93 -4.41 3.13
C THR A 12 -15.81 -4.02 4.33
N TYR A 13 -15.51 -2.90 4.99
CA TYR A 13 -16.41 -2.37 6.02
C TYR A 13 -17.64 -1.73 5.39
N CYS A 14 -18.82 -2.12 5.86
CA CYS A 14 -20.12 -1.57 5.43
C CYS A 14 -20.89 -1.03 6.65
N ASN A 15 -21.42 0.18 6.54
CA ASN A 15 -22.46 0.73 7.40
C ASN A 15 -23.71 0.97 6.54
N GLY A 16 -24.66 0.02 6.58
CA GLY A 16 -25.74 -0.02 5.60
C GLY A 16 -25.18 -0.08 4.16
N PRO A 17 -25.76 0.67 3.19
CA PRO A 17 -25.26 0.73 1.83
C PRO A 17 -24.02 1.63 1.70
N THR A 18 -23.42 2.10 2.81
CA THR A 18 -22.25 2.98 2.82
C THR A 18 -20.98 2.19 3.10
N PHE A 19 -20.02 2.30 2.19
CA PHE A 19 -18.71 1.66 2.26
C PHE A 19 -17.71 2.50 1.48
N MET A 20 -16.42 2.29 1.75
CA MET A 20 -15.33 3.01 1.09
C MET A 20 -15.29 2.70 -0.41
N GLU A 21 -14.74 3.63 -1.21
CA GLU A 21 -14.45 3.40 -2.63
C GLU A 21 -15.65 2.95 -3.50
N LYS A 22 -16.89 3.38 -3.18
CA LYS A 22 -18.12 3.07 -3.94
C LYS A 22 -17.97 3.18 -5.46
N ALA A 23 -17.32 4.25 -5.95
CA ALA A 23 -17.13 4.47 -7.38
C ALA A 23 -16.25 3.39 -8.03
N TYR A 24 -15.27 2.87 -7.29
CA TYR A 24 -14.41 1.77 -7.75
C TYR A 24 -15.18 0.45 -7.74
N TYR A 25 -15.87 0.11 -6.64
CA TYR A 25 -16.62 -1.13 -6.56
C TYR A 25 -17.79 -1.19 -7.57
N LYS A 26 -18.42 -0.05 -7.86
CA LYS A 26 -19.39 0.07 -8.96
C LYS A 26 -18.79 -0.41 -10.29
N LYS A 27 -17.57 0.04 -10.61
CA LYS A 27 -16.89 -0.35 -11.85
C LYS A 27 -16.52 -1.83 -11.87
N LEU A 28 -16.05 -2.38 -10.75
CA LEU A 28 -15.81 -3.82 -10.62
C LEU A 28 -17.09 -4.62 -10.86
N THR A 29 -18.23 -4.19 -10.29
CA THR A 29 -19.51 -4.86 -10.50
C THR A 29 -19.97 -4.82 -11.95
N LEU A 30 -19.92 -3.65 -12.60
CA LEU A 30 -20.30 -3.51 -14.00
C LEU A 30 -19.38 -4.32 -14.92
N PHE A 31 -18.07 -4.34 -14.63
CA PHE A 31 -17.11 -5.10 -15.41
C PHE A 31 -17.27 -6.62 -15.22
N GLY A 32 -17.44 -7.09 -13.97
CA GLY A 32 -17.68 -8.50 -13.67
C GLY A 32 -18.96 -9.03 -14.30
N HIS A 33 -20.05 -8.24 -14.32
CA HIS A 33 -21.29 -8.62 -15.00
C HIS A 33 -21.07 -8.91 -16.48
N ARG A 34 -20.25 -8.12 -17.19
CA ARG A 34 -19.88 -8.36 -18.60
C ARG A 34 -19.07 -9.63 -18.82
N TRP A 35 -18.49 -10.20 -17.76
CA TRP A 35 -17.67 -11.42 -17.77
C TRP A 35 -18.42 -12.63 -17.18
N GLY A 36 -19.73 -12.51 -16.95
CA GLY A 36 -20.54 -13.57 -16.34
C GLY A 36 -20.19 -13.83 -14.87
N ILE A 37 -19.60 -12.85 -14.19
CA ILE A 37 -19.27 -12.93 -12.76
C ILE A 37 -20.21 -12.02 -11.97
N ARG A 38 -20.95 -12.60 -11.03
CA ARG A 38 -21.74 -11.82 -10.07
C ARG A 38 -20.81 -11.24 -9.01
N VAL A 39 -20.65 -9.92 -9.02
CA VAL A 39 -19.85 -9.19 -8.03
C VAL A 39 -20.75 -8.49 -7.03
N PHE A 40 -20.47 -8.64 -5.75
CA PHE A 40 -21.19 -7.96 -4.67
C PHE A 40 -20.22 -7.54 -3.56
N VAL A 41 -20.59 -6.50 -2.81
CA VAL A 41 -19.84 -5.96 -1.67
C VAL A 41 -20.46 -6.48 -0.39
N PHE A 42 -19.65 -6.94 0.56
CA PHE A 42 -20.15 -7.43 1.84
C PHE A 42 -19.20 -7.10 2.99
N SER A 43 -19.75 -7.07 4.21
CA SER A 43 -18.98 -6.99 5.45
C SER A 43 -18.71 -8.40 5.97
N PRO A 44 -17.52 -8.71 6.52
CA PRO A 44 -17.23 -10.03 7.08
C PRO A 44 -18.25 -10.47 8.13
N GLN A 45 -18.78 -9.53 8.92
CA GLN A 45 -19.78 -9.79 9.96
C GLN A 45 -21.19 -10.12 9.41
N ALA A 46 -21.45 -9.83 8.13
CA ALA A 46 -22.74 -10.10 7.49
C ALA A 46 -22.85 -11.53 6.92
N VAL A 47 -21.81 -12.35 7.16
CA VAL A 47 -21.76 -13.74 6.74
C VAL A 47 -22.46 -14.61 7.78
N ASP A 48 -23.44 -15.38 7.32
CA ASP A 48 -23.98 -16.51 8.05
C ASP A 48 -23.28 -17.79 7.57
N PHE A 49 -22.40 -18.32 8.42
CA PHE A 49 -21.63 -19.52 8.12
C PHE A 49 -22.46 -20.81 8.18
N GLN A 50 -23.62 -20.81 8.86
CA GLN A 50 -24.50 -21.97 8.92
C GLN A 50 -25.28 -22.11 7.61
N SER A 51 -25.96 -21.04 7.18
CA SER A 51 -26.71 -21.06 5.92
C SER A 51 -25.85 -20.90 4.67
N ARG A 52 -24.54 -20.64 4.82
CA ARG A 52 -23.59 -20.31 3.75
C ARG A 52 -24.06 -19.15 2.87
N GLN A 53 -24.69 -18.16 3.49
CA GLN A 53 -25.18 -16.95 2.84
C GLN A 53 -24.54 -15.71 3.42
N VAL A 54 -24.60 -14.62 2.66
CA VAL A 54 -24.08 -13.33 3.07
C VAL A 54 -25.01 -12.21 2.62
N THR A 55 -25.33 -11.32 3.55
CA THR A 55 -26.03 -10.08 3.22
C THR A 55 -25.02 -9.09 2.65
N GLY A 56 -25.30 -8.58 1.45
CA GLY A 56 -24.39 -7.67 0.74
C GLY A 56 -25.11 -6.68 -0.17
N TYR A 57 -24.33 -6.03 -1.03
CA TYR A 57 -24.80 -5.00 -1.94
C TYR A 57 -24.25 -5.25 -3.35
N ALA A 58 -25.14 -5.27 -4.34
CA ALA A 58 -24.76 -5.31 -5.75
C ALA A 58 -25.23 -4.03 -6.45
N TYR A 59 -24.42 -3.52 -7.38
CA TYR A 59 -24.79 -2.38 -8.20
C TYR A 59 -25.63 -2.85 -9.40
N ARG A 60 -26.93 -2.50 -9.42
CA ARG A 60 -27.87 -2.86 -10.51
C ARG A 60 -28.83 -1.70 -10.76
N GLN A 61 -29.17 -1.44 -12.03
CA GLN A 61 -30.12 -0.39 -12.42
C GLN A 61 -29.77 0.99 -11.80
N GLY A 62 -28.51 1.40 -11.89
CA GLY A 62 -28.07 2.72 -11.43
C GLY A 62 -27.89 2.87 -9.90
N LYS A 63 -28.26 1.88 -9.08
CA LYS A 63 -28.18 1.97 -7.62
C LYS A 63 -27.58 0.73 -6.94
N TRP A 64 -27.04 0.93 -5.75
CA TRP A 64 -26.64 -0.17 -4.86
C TRP A 64 -27.90 -0.77 -4.24
N LYS A 65 -28.14 -2.07 -4.49
CA LYS A 65 -29.27 -2.81 -3.92
C LYS A 65 -28.76 -3.81 -2.90
N LYS A 66 -29.37 -3.81 -1.71
CA LYS A 66 -29.17 -4.84 -0.70
C LYS A 66 -29.73 -6.16 -1.23
N GLY A 67 -29.07 -7.26 -0.93
CA GLY A 67 -29.54 -8.59 -1.25
C GLY A 67 -28.83 -9.64 -0.41
N THR A 68 -29.33 -10.86 -0.47
CA THR A 68 -28.70 -12.05 0.10
C THR A 68 -28.06 -12.85 -1.02
N PHE A 69 -26.81 -13.25 -0.82
CA PHE A 69 -26.02 -13.97 -1.81
C PHE A 69 -25.48 -15.26 -1.20
N PRO A 70 -25.21 -16.30 -1.98
CA PRO A 70 -24.40 -17.41 -1.51
C PRO A 70 -23.00 -16.90 -1.15
N LEU A 71 -22.30 -17.63 -0.26
CA LEU A 71 -20.88 -17.39 -0.02
C LEU A 71 -20.10 -17.38 -1.33
N PRO A 72 -19.22 -16.38 -1.55
CA PRO A 72 -18.59 -16.19 -2.83
C PRO A 72 -17.51 -17.25 -3.12
N ASP A 73 -17.39 -17.67 -4.38
CA ASP A 73 -16.32 -18.57 -4.82
C ASP A 73 -14.94 -17.91 -4.67
N THR A 74 -14.87 -16.60 -4.88
CA THR A 74 -13.65 -15.80 -4.71
C THR A 74 -13.88 -14.56 -3.86
N VAL A 75 -12.88 -14.18 -3.06
CA VAL A 75 -12.94 -12.99 -2.21
C VAL A 75 -11.82 -12.01 -2.56
N TYR A 76 -12.20 -10.77 -2.84
CA TYR A 76 -11.29 -9.64 -2.93
C TYR A 76 -11.28 -8.88 -1.60
N ASP A 77 -10.23 -9.08 -0.80
CA ASP A 77 -10.08 -8.47 0.51
C ASP A 77 -9.70 -6.98 0.42
N ARG A 78 -10.68 -6.13 0.76
CA ARG A 78 -10.57 -4.68 0.87
C ARG A 78 -10.93 -4.18 2.27
N CYS A 79 -10.80 -5.04 3.29
CA CYS A 79 -10.90 -4.64 4.68
C CYS A 79 -9.59 -3.97 5.11
N PHE A 80 -9.63 -2.65 5.33
CA PHE A 80 -8.46 -1.92 5.83
C PHE A 80 -8.11 -2.31 7.27
N VAL A 81 -6.82 -2.35 7.57
CA VAL A 81 -6.31 -2.59 8.92
C VAL A 81 -6.42 -1.30 9.71
N GLY A 82 -7.35 -1.25 10.66
CA GLY A 82 -7.57 -0.15 11.59
C GLY A 82 -8.03 -0.65 12.95
N PRO A 83 -8.36 0.22 13.92
CA PRO A 83 -8.79 -0.19 15.26
C PRO A 83 -9.97 -1.18 15.23
N SER A 84 -10.89 -0.99 14.27
CA SER A 84 -12.05 -1.86 14.08
C SER A 84 -11.70 -3.23 13.48
N TYR A 85 -10.53 -3.41 12.86
CA TYR A 85 -10.11 -4.69 12.23
C TYR A 85 -10.17 -5.86 13.21
N ARG A 86 -9.89 -5.61 14.50
CA ARG A 86 -9.96 -6.60 15.57
C ARG A 86 -11.34 -7.27 15.67
N HIS A 87 -12.41 -6.53 15.37
CA HIS A 87 -13.79 -6.99 15.46
C HIS A 87 -14.19 -7.84 14.24
N TYR A 88 -13.50 -7.65 13.11
CA TYR A 88 -13.72 -8.40 11.87
C TYR A 88 -12.81 -9.61 11.74
N LYS A 89 -11.65 -9.60 12.42
CA LYS A 89 -10.60 -10.62 12.30
C LYS A 89 -11.14 -12.06 12.43
N PRO A 90 -11.99 -12.43 13.42
CA PRO A 90 -12.50 -13.80 13.52
C PRO A 90 -13.31 -14.25 12.30
N PHE A 91 -14.11 -13.35 11.72
CA PHE A 91 -14.92 -13.64 10.53
C PHE A 91 -14.04 -13.78 9.28
N ILE A 92 -13.03 -12.92 9.15
CA ILE A 92 -12.05 -12.99 8.05
C ILE A 92 -11.28 -14.30 8.13
N GLU A 93 -10.80 -14.70 9.31
CA GLU A 93 -10.08 -15.96 9.51
C GLU A 93 -10.95 -17.18 9.20
N LYS A 94 -12.24 -17.17 9.58
CA LYS A 94 -13.19 -18.22 9.20
C LYS A 94 -13.35 -18.32 7.68
N LEU A 95 -13.50 -17.19 6.99
CA LEU A 95 -13.58 -17.17 5.52
C LEU A 95 -12.28 -17.67 4.86
N GLN A 96 -11.11 -17.31 5.41
CA GLN A 96 -9.81 -17.73 4.89
C GLN A 96 -9.55 -19.23 5.07
N LYS A 97 -10.14 -19.85 6.10
CA LYS A 97 -10.04 -21.29 6.38
C LYS A 97 -11.08 -22.12 5.63
N ASP A 98 -12.06 -21.49 4.98
CA ASP A 98 -13.10 -22.20 4.24
C ASP A 98 -12.54 -22.73 2.90
N PRO A 99 -12.47 -24.05 2.68
CA PRO A 99 -11.85 -24.63 1.48
C PRO A 99 -12.62 -24.31 0.19
N SER A 100 -13.89 -23.93 0.30
CA SER A 100 -14.70 -23.57 -0.87
C SER A 100 -14.47 -22.12 -1.34
N ILE A 101 -13.73 -21.30 -0.58
CA ILE A 101 -13.49 -19.89 -0.89
C ILE A 101 -12.04 -19.68 -1.32
N THR A 102 -11.82 -18.95 -2.41
CA THR A 102 -10.48 -18.56 -2.86
C THR A 102 -10.27 -17.06 -2.73
N PHE A 103 -9.40 -16.64 -1.81
CA PHE A 103 -9.00 -15.24 -1.74
C PHE A 103 -8.13 -14.90 -2.95
N LEU A 104 -8.39 -13.75 -3.58
CA LEU A 104 -7.52 -13.21 -4.62
C LEU A 104 -6.13 -12.93 -4.05
N GLY A 105 -6.07 -12.44 -2.82
CA GLY A 105 -4.83 -12.27 -2.09
C GLY A 105 -5.10 -11.90 -0.64
N HIS A 106 -4.08 -12.04 0.18
CA HIS A 106 -4.13 -11.75 1.61
C HIS A 106 -3.52 -10.37 1.90
N GLY A 107 -3.98 -9.72 2.96
CA GLY A 107 -3.40 -8.46 3.41
C GLY A 107 -1.93 -8.64 3.82
N LEU A 108 -1.06 -7.73 3.40
CA LEU A 108 0.31 -7.71 3.91
C LEU A 108 0.33 -7.47 5.42
N SER A 109 1.30 -8.10 6.04
CA SER A 109 1.69 -7.82 7.42
C SER A 109 2.27 -6.40 7.58
N GLY A 110 2.49 -5.98 8.83
CA GLY A 110 3.03 -4.65 9.12
C GLY A 110 4.41 -4.40 8.48
N LYS A 111 4.80 -3.12 8.39
CA LYS A 111 6.03 -2.64 7.72
C LYS A 111 7.28 -3.43 8.11
N TRP A 112 7.41 -3.78 9.39
CA TRP A 112 8.55 -4.53 9.89
C TRP A 112 8.63 -5.95 9.33
N GLN A 113 7.49 -6.65 9.25
CA GLN A 113 7.46 -8.02 8.76
C GLN A 113 7.73 -8.06 7.25
N VAL A 114 7.18 -7.11 6.49
CA VAL A 114 7.54 -6.94 5.08
C VAL A 114 9.03 -6.67 4.92
N TYR A 115 9.60 -5.74 5.69
CA TYR A 115 11.05 -5.49 5.65
C TYR A 115 11.87 -6.75 5.94
N ARG A 116 11.51 -7.53 6.98
CA ARG A 116 12.21 -8.79 7.32
C ARG A 116 12.15 -9.84 6.21
N ILE A 117 11.02 -9.94 5.50
CA ILE A 117 10.90 -10.83 4.34
C ILE A 117 11.86 -10.38 3.25
N LEU A 118 11.80 -9.10 2.88
CA LEU A 118 12.58 -8.57 1.75
C LEU A 118 14.08 -8.53 2.07
N SER A 119 14.48 -8.24 3.30
CA SER A 119 15.89 -8.14 3.72
C SER A 119 16.64 -9.46 3.68
N ARG A 120 15.91 -10.58 3.67
CA ARG A 120 16.47 -11.93 3.51
C ARG A 120 16.79 -12.27 2.07
N SER A 121 16.22 -11.55 1.10
CA SER A 121 16.49 -11.74 -0.32
C SER A 121 17.74 -10.95 -0.72
N PRO A 122 18.85 -11.60 -1.13
CA PRO A 122 20.03 -10.89 -1.63
C PRO A 122 19.72 -10.02 -2.84
N ALA A 123 18.77 -10.45 -3.69
CA ALA A 123 18.36 -9.73 -4.88
C ALA A 123 17.74 -8.35 -4.56
N LEU A 124 17.00 -8.24 -3.44
CA LEU A 124 16.27 -7.04 -3.07
C LEU A 124 16.99 -6.15 -2.05
N LYS A 125 17.96 -6.70 -1.31
CA LYS A 125 18.62 -6.02 -0.18
C LYS A 125 19.21 -4.66 -0.55
N ARG A 126 19.72 -4.49 -1.77
CA ARG A 126 20.32 -3.24 -2.25
C ARG A 126 19.37 -2.04 -2.27
N TRP A 127 18.06 -2.26 -2.43
CA TRP A 127 17.06 -1.19 -2.47
C TRP A 127 16.47 -0.89 -1.09
N LEU A 128 16.84 -1.64 -0.05
CA LEU A 128 16.26 -1.49 1.28
C LEU A 128 17.09 -0.51 2.12
N PRO A 129 16.48 0.58 2.66
CA PRO A 129 17.17 1.38 3.66
C PRO A 129 17.38 0.56 4.94
N GLU A 130 18.52 0.77 5.60
CA GLU A 130 18.79 0.19 6.93
C GLU A 130 17.58 0.46 7.86
N THR A 131 16.92 -0.61 8.30
CA THR A 131 15.71 -0.49 9.12
C THR A 131 15.81 -1.42 10.31
N GLN A 132 15.47 -0.89 11.48
CA GLN A 132 15.40 -1.64 12.72
C GLN A 132 14.22 -1.16 13.59
N PRO A 133 13.76 -1.97 14.56
CA PRO A 133 12.88 -1.48 15.62
C PRO A 133 13.49 -0.25 16.30
N PHE A 134 12.65 0.73 16.61
CA PHE A 134 13.10 1.95 17.27
C PHE A 134 13.54 1.65 18.70
N GLU A 135 14.78 2.05 18.98
CA GLU A 135 15.32 2.12 20.33
C GLU A 135 16.02 3.48 20.51
N MET A 136 15.92 4.03 21.73
CA MET A 136 16.46 5.36 22.01
C MET A 136 17.98 5.41 21.81
N GLY A 137 18.71 4.39 22.27
CA GLY A 137 20.18 4.32 22.08
C GLY A 137 20.56 4.24 20.60
N ALA A 138 19.85 3.40 19.83
CA ALA A 138 20.06 3.26 18.39
C ALA A 138 19.83 4.58 17.64
N LEU A 139 18.82 5.37 18.04
CA LEU A 139 18.58 6.71 17.47
C LEU A 139 19.80 7.62 17.66
N PHE A 140 20.35 7.73 18.87
CA PHE A 140 21.49 8.62 19.12
C PHE A 140 22.77 8.14 18.40
N SER A 141 22.99 6.82 18.36
CA SER A 141 24.08 6.23 17.57
C SER A 141 23.96 6.56 16.09
N LEU A 142 22.75 6.45 15.52
CA LEU A 142 22.50 6.80 14.12
C LEU A 142 22.66 8.31 13.87
N LEU A 143 22.16 9.18 14.76
CA LEU A 143 22.34 10.63 14.65
C LEU A 143 23.81 11.04 14.73
N LYS A 144 24.63 10.36 15.52
CA LYS A 144 26.09 10.60 15.57
C LYS A 144 26.76 10.20 14.25
N ARG A 145 26.33 9.10 13.64
CA ARG A 145 26.90 8.56 12.38
C ARG A 145 26.46 9.35 11.14
N GLN A 146 25.18 9.71 11.04
CA GLN A 146 24.56 10.21 9.79
C GLN A 146 23.89 11.58 9.93
N ARG A 147 23.98 12.24 11.09
CA ARG A 147 23.36 13.54 11.41
C ARG A 147 21.84 13.60 11.36
N ALA A 148 21.17 12.71 10.64
CA ALA A 148 19.72 12.67 10.56
C ALA A 148 19.17 11.23 10.54
N ALA A 149 17.99 11.07 11.12
CA ALA A 149 17.27 9.81 11.21
C ALA A 149 15.77 10.04 11.03
N VAL A 150 15.05 9.00 10.63
CA VAL A 150 13.59 8.97 10.56
C VAL A 150 13.08 7.92 11.52
N ILE A 151 12.09 8.30 12.32
CA ILE A 151 11.26 7.35 13.07
C ILE A 151 9.87 7.33 12.46
N LYS A 152 9.31 6.13 12.29
CA LYS A 152 7.96 5.93 11.74
C LYS A 152 7.21 4.83 12.49
N PRO A 153 5.88 4.97 12.72
CA PRO A 153 5.11 3.91 13.36
C PRO A 153 5.18 2.60 12.57
N SER A 154 5.34 1.47 13.27
CA SER A 154 5.36 0.13 12.66
C SER A 154 4.02 -0.23 11.99
N ALA A 155 2.92 0.36 12.50
CA ALA A 155 1.59 0.30 11.92
C ALA A 155 1.04 1.73 11.77
N GLY A 156 0.46 2.04 10.61
CA GLY A 156 -0.11 3.35 10.33
C GLY A 156 -0.01 3.71 8.85
N THR A 157 -0.82 4.67 8.42
CA THR A 157 -1.00 5.06 7.02
C THR A 157 -0.85 6.58 6.86
N HIS A 158 -0.74 7.06 5.62
CA HIS A 158 -0.70 8.50 5.26
C HIS A 158 0.43 9.32 5.90
N GLY A 159 1.54 8.68 6.31
CA GLY A 159 2.68 9.38 6.93
C GLY A 159 2.39 9.97 8.31
N ILE A 160 1.27 9.59 8.94
CA ILE A 160 0.95 10.01 10.31
C ILE A 160 2.01 9.43 11.25
N GLY A 161 2.56 10.29 12.11
CA GLY A 161 3.59 9.89 13.08
C GLY A 161 5.00 9.75 12.51
N VAL A 162 5.22 10.04 11.22
CA VAL A 162 6.58 10.05 10.65
C VAL A 162 7.30 11.32 11.09
N VAL A 163 8.51 11.15 11.61
CA VAL A 163 9.32 12.24 12.17
C VAL A 163 10.77 12.11 11.71
N ARG A 164 11.31 13.20 11.15
CA ARG A 164 12.73 13.41 10.92
C ARG A 164 13.35 14.05 12.16
N ILE A 165 14.43 13.46 12.65
CA ILE A 165 15.25 13.99 13.72
C ILE A 165 16.63 14.28 13.12
N SER A 166 17.14 15.48 13.33
CA SER A 166 18.41 15.93 12.79
C SER A 166 19.25 16.56 13.88
N ARG A 167 20.58 16.43 13.78
CA ARG A 167 21.57 16.97 14.70
C ARG A 167 22.53 17.85 13.92
N GLU A 168 22.64 19.10 14.33
CA GLU A 168 23.52 20.10 13.72
C GLU A 168 24.06 21.04 14.80
N ASN A 169 25.37 21.29 14.81
CA ASN A 169 26.05 22.20 15.76
C ASN A 169 25.65 21.95 17.23
N GLY A 170 25.56 20.68 17.63
CA GLY A 170 25.19 20.27 18.99
C GLY A 170 23.70 20.44 19.33
N ARG A 171 22.87 20.93 18.39
CA ARG A 171 21.42 21.09 18.54
C ARG A 171 20.67 20.01 17.79
N TYR A 172 19.44 19.76 18.20
CA TYR A 172 18.55 18.81 17.56
C TYR A 172 17.32 19.51 16.99
N THR A 173 16.95 19.17 15.77
CA THR A 173 15.71 19.63 15.14
C THR A 173 14.85 18.42 14.80
N VAL A 174 13.59 18.51 15.20
CA VAL A 174 12.57 17.50 14.96
C VAL A 174 11.49 18.11 14.07
N CYS A 175 11.28 17.52 12.90
CA CYS A 175 10.21 17.89 11.99
C CYS A 175 9.34 16.65 11.73
N GLY A 176 8.03 16.78 11.66
CA GLY A 176 7.18 15.63 11.39
C GLY A 176 5.70 15.94 11.34
N ARG A 177 4.88 14.88 11.41
CA ARG A 177 3.42 15.00 11.51
C ARG A 177 2.91 14.37 12.81
N GLY A 178 2.06 15.12 13.52
CA GLY A 178 1.39 14.66 14.74
C GLY A 178 0.27 13.66 14.46
N GLN A 179 -0.47 13.25 15.50
CA GLN A 179 -1.58 12.30 15.35
C GLN A 179 -2.74 12.85 14.52
N GLU A 180 -3.00 14.16 14.59
CA GLU A 180 -3.97 14.87 13.75
C GLU A 180 -3.48 15.08 12.31
N ASN A 181 -2.36 14.45 11.92
CA ASN A 181 -1.71 14.60 10.63
C ASN A 181 -1.24 16.04 10.33
N LYS A 182 -1.18 16.93 11.33
CA LYS A 182 -0.68 18.31 11.17
C LYS A 182 0.86 18.34 11.21
N PRO A 183 1.52 19.12 10.33
CA PRO A 183 2.96 19.30 10.39
C PRO A 183 3.38 20.03 11.66
N PHE A 184 4.55 19.71 12.19
CA PHE A 184 5.17 20.42 13.30
C PHE A 184 6.69 20.46 13.16
N GLN A 185 7.30 21.44 13.83
CA GLN A 185 8.75 21.54 13.99
C GLN A 185 9.07 21.93 15.43
N ARG A 186 10.11 21.32 16.01
CA ARG A 186 10.62 21.62 17.35
C ARG A 186 12.14 21.56 17.34
N ALA A 187 12.77 22.40 18.16
CA ALA A 187 14.21 22.42 18.36
C ALA A 187 14.55 22.12 19.83
N PHE A 188 15.66 21.41 20.05
CA PHE A 188 16.14 21.03 21.37
C PHE A 188 17.64 21.33 21.46
N ARG A 189 18.05 21.97 22.57
CA ARG A 189 19.46 22.29 22.84
C ARG A 189 20.22 21.13 23.47
N THR A 190 19.51 20.16 24.06
CA THR A 190 20.10 19.06 24.82
C THR A 190 19.53 17.72 24.39
N GLU A 191 20.35 16.68 24.53
CA GLU A 191 19.95 15.29 24.34
C GLU A 191 18.79 14.89 25.27
N ALA A 192 18.83 15.31 26.54
CA ALA A 192 17.77 15.06 27.52
C ALA A 192 16.42 15.63 27.06
N GLY A 193 16.40 16.86 26.52
CA GLY A 193 15.18 17.48 25.99
C GLY A 193 14.59 16.70 24.81
N LEU A 194 15.44 16.28 23.86
CA LEU A 194 15.02 15.45 22.74
C LEU A 194 14.48 14.10 23.23
N LYS A 195 15.16 13.44 24.17
CA LYS A 195 14.76 12.14 24.73
C LYS A 195 13.36 12.21 25.34
N THR A 196 13.08 13.22 26.16
CA THR A 196 11.75 13.44 26.75
C THR A 196 10.68 13.62 25.68
N PHE A 197 10.95 14.42 24.64
CA PHE A 197 10.02 14.60 23.53
C PHE A 197 9.74 13.28 22.81
N VAL A 198 10.78 12.55 22.41
CA VAL A 198 10.65 11.32 21.62
C VAL A 198 9.92 10.23 22.41
N THR A 199 10.23 10.06 23.69
CA THR A 199 9.52 9.11 24.58
C THR A 199 8.02 9.40 24.61
N ARG A 200 7.64 10.68 24.78
CA ARG A 200 6.23 11.10 24.83
C ARG A 200 5.54 10.96 23.47
N PHE A 201 6.26 11.24 22.38
CA PHE A 201 5.76 11.13 21.02
C PHE A 201 5.48 9.68 20.61
N VAL A 202 6.41 8.77 20.90
CA VAL A 202 6.26 7.34 20.64
C VAL A 202 5.13 6.77 21.50
N GLY A 203 5.08 7.14 22.79
CA GLY A 203 3.96 6.84 23.68
C GLY A 203 3.72 5.34 23.84
N GLY A 204 4.80 4.55 23.96
CA GLY A 204 4.75 3.10 24.10
C GLY A 204 4.41 2.31 22.83
N ARG A 205 4.14 2.99 21.71
CA ARG A 205 3.84 2.32 20.43
C ARG A 205 5.12 1.81 19.77
N SER A 206 5.02 0.75 18.97
CA SER A 206 6.14 0.27 18.18
C SER A 206 6.45 1.23 17.01
N PHE A 207 7.70 1.64 16.92
CA PHE A 207 8.24 2.45 15.84
C PHE A 207 9.39 1.71 15.16
N LEU A 208 9.73 2.16 13.95
CA LEU A 208 10.91 1.78 13.20
C LEU A 208 11.85 2.98 13.11
N LEU A 209 13.15 2.71 13.11
CA LEU A 209 14.24 3.65 12.92
C LEU A 209 14.92 3.38 11.57
N GLN A 210 15.13 4.45 10.80
CA GLN A 210 15.83 4.41 9.51
C GLN A 210 16.77 5.63 9.36
N PRO A 211 17.84 5.53 8.56
CA PRO A 211 18.51 6.67 7.95
C PRO A 211 17.53 7.67 7.35
N TYR A 212 17.85 8.96 7.42
CA TYR A 212 17.13 9.95 6.63
C TYR A 212 17.61 9.88 5.17
N LEU A 213 16.70 9.54 4.28
CA LEU A 213 16.91 9.60 2.83
C LEU A 213 16.51 10.98 2.31
N THR A 214 17.35 11.61 1.48
CA THR A 214 17.10 12.92 0.86
C THR A 214 16.18 12.78 -0.35
N LEU A 215 14.92 12.42 -0.10
CA LEU A 215 13.89 12.15 -1.11
C LEU A 215 13.17 13.44 -1.53
N HIS A 216 13.93 14.41 -2.02
CA HIS A 216 13.40 15.68 -2.50
C HIS A 216 14.13 16.14 -3.75
N THR A 217 13.47 16.98 -4.53
CA THR A 217 14.07 17.68 -5.67
C THR A 217 15.13 18.68 -5.20
N PRO A 218 15.98 19.22 -6.11
CA PRO A 218 16.95 20.26 -5.77
C PRO A 218 16.33 21.49 -5.09
N ASP A 219 15.09 21.86 -5.44
CA ASP A 219 14.33 22.94 -4.81
C ASP A 219 13.57 22.53 -3.52
N HIS A 220 13.94 21.37 -2.95
CA HIS A 220 13.47 20.80 -1.69
C HIS A 220 12.00 20.38 -1.66
N VAL A 221 11.43 19.99 -2.80
CA VAL A 221 10.07 19.43 -2.86
C VAL A 221 10.13 17.91 -2.66
N PRO A 222 9.47 17.35 -1.63
CA PRO A 222 9.49 15.92 -1.40
C PRO A 222 8.73 15.17 -2.50
N TYR A 223 9.27 14.05 -2.97
CA TYR A 223 8.59 13.21 -3.95
C TYR A 223 8.86 11.72 -3.72
N ASP A 224 7.98 10.88 -4.27
CA ASP A 224 8.19 9.44 -4.42
C ASP A 224 7.54 8.92 -5.70
N VAL A 225 8.00 7.78 -6.18
CA VAL A 225 7.41 7.05 -7.31
C VAL A 225 6.45 5.98 -6.76
N ARG A 226 5.16 6.14 -7.04
CA ARG A 226 4.14 5.13 -6.82
C ARG A 226 4.04 4.22 -8.04
N VAL A 227 4.32 2.94 -7.84
CA VAL A 227 4.08 1.90 -8.85
C VAL A 227 2.94 1.00 -8.38
N LEU A 228 1.95 0.78 -9.25
CA LEU A 228 0.93 -0.23 -9.06
C LEU A 228 1.27 -1.45 -9.91
N VAL A 229 1.42 -2.60 -9.26
CA VAL A 229 1.54 -3.90 -9.91
C VAL A 229 0.33 -4.76 -9.54
N GLN A 230 -0.19 -5.53 -10.49
CA GLN A 230 -1.36 -6.39 -10.29
C GLN A 230 -1.17 -7.71 -11.02
N LYS A 231 -1.77 -8.77 -10.47
CA LYS A 231 -1.97 -10.01 -11.22
C LYS A 231 -2.94 -9.77 -12.36
N ASN A 232 -2.56 -10.23 -13.55
CA ASN A 232 -3.38 -10.11 -14.75
C ASN A 232 -4.36 -11.29 -14.90
N GLY A 233 -5.09 -11.33 -16.01
CA GLY A 233 -6.06 -12.38 -16.31
C GLY A 233 -5.47 -13.77 -16.61
N ILE A 234 -4.15 -13.92 -16.53
CA ILE A 234 -3.43 -15.19 -16.65
C ILE A 234 -2.58 -15.47 -15.39
N GLY A 235 -2.86 -14.78 -14.28
CA GLY A 235 -2.23 -15.04 -12.98
C GLY A 235 -0.82 -14.46 -12.80
N GLN A 236 -0.28 -13.74 -13.80
CA GLN A 236 1.07 -13.20 -13.76
C GLN A 236 1.11 -11.76 -13.24
N TRP A 237 2.18 -11.41 -12.52
CA TRP A 237 2.45 -10.04 -12.09
C TRP A 237 2.76 -9.13 -13.26
N GLN A 238 2.11 -7.96 -13.30
CA GLN A 238 2.36 -6.94 -14.33
C GLN A 238 2.31 -5.53 -13.74
N THR A 239 3.23 -4.68 -14.17
CA THR A 239 3.16 -3.23 -13.95
C THR A 239 1.91 -2.67 -14.61
N THR A 240 1.02 -2.11 -13.79
CA THR A 240 -0.23 -1.50 -14.24
C THR A 240 -0.07 -0.02 -14.52
N GLY A 241 0.73 0.68 -13.72
CA GLY A 241 1.01 2.09 -13.93
C GLY A 241 2.03 2.62 -12.94
N LYS A 242 2.69 3.71 -13.32
CA LYS A 242 3.68 4.43 -12.51
C LYS A 242 3.32 5.90 -12.46
N ALA A 243 3.58 6.53 -11.33
CA ALA A 243 3.34 7.95 -11.16
C ALA A 243 4.29 8.52 -10.11
N VAL A 244 4.83 9.70 -10.35
CA VAL A 244 5.50 10.48 -9.30
C VAL A 244 4.43 11.19 -8.49
N ARG A 245 4.51 11.09 -7.17
CA ARG A 245 3.73 11.88 -6.22
C ARG A 245 4.61 13.01 -5.72
N ILE A 246 4.22 14.24 -6.00
CA ILE A 246 4.95 15.44 -5.61
C ILE A 246 4.21 16.04 -4.41
N GLY A 247 4.90 16.17 -3.28
CA GLY A 247 4.34 16.73 -2.06
C GLY A 247 4.37 18.26 -2.00
N ASP A 248 4.06 18.77 -0.81
CA ASP A 248 4.24 20.17 -0.46
C ASP A 248 5.65 20.35 0.13
N LYS A 249 6.35 21.42 -0.25
CA LYS A 249 7.66 21.83 0.26
C LYS A 249 7.70 21.98 1.80
N LYS A 250 6.54 22.27 2.42
CA LYS A 250 6.40 22.34 3.89
C LYS A 250 6.25 20.97 4.57
N SER A 251 6.21 19.89 3.79
CA SER A 251 6.07 18.53 4.30
C SER A 251 7.34 17.70 4.13
N ILE A 252 7.49 16.68 4.97
CA ILE A 252 8.56 15.68 4.84
C ILE A 252 8.11 14.53 3.93
N THR A 253 6.80 14.39 3.71
CA THR A 253 6.22 13.32 2.92
C THR A 253 5.50 13.88 1.69
N SER A 254 5.64 13.15 0.59
CA SER A 254 5.01 13.37 -0.72
C SER A 254 3.53 12.99 -0.79
N ASN A 255 2.87 12.85 0.36
CA ASN A 255 1.53 12.28 0.42
C ASN A 255 0.49 13.16 -0.30
N LEU A 256 -0.11 12.61 -1.36
CA LEU A 256 -1.17 13.26 -2.15
C LEU A 256 -2.39 13.72 -1.34
N HIS A 257 -2.64 13.14 -0.17
CA HIS A 257 -3.77 13.55 0.68
C HIS A 257 -3.60 14.95 1.28
N GLY A 258 -2.39 15.53 1.20
CA GLY A 258 -2.09 16.90 1.62
C GLY A 258 -2.06 17.92 0.48
N GLY A 259 -2.62 17.62 -0.71
CA GLY A 259 -2.64 18.56 -1.85
C GLY A 259 -1.54 18.35 -2.89
N GLY A 260 -0.86 17.20 -2.87
CA GLY A 260 0.19 16.86 -3.83
C GLY A 260 -0.33 16.61 -5.27
N ARG A 261 0.57 16.72 -6.24
CA ARG A 261 0.30 16.50 -7.68
C ARG A 261 0.89 15.17 -8.15
N ALA A 262 0.30 14.59 -9.19
CA ALA A 262 0.88 13.46 -9.90
C ALA A 262 1.55 13.89 -11.19
N ALA A 263 2.70 13.32 -11.52
CA ALA A 263 3.40 13.52 -12.79
C ALA A 263 3.83 12.17 -13.41
N PRO A 264 3.97 12.08 -14.75
CA PRO A 264 4.64 10.95 -15.39
C PRO A 264 6.08 10.81 -14.90
N LEU A 265 6.57 9.57 -14.78
CA LEU A 265 7.90 9.30 -14.23
C LEU A 265 9.01 9.90 -15.08
N SER A 266 9.03 9.59 -16.38
CA SER A 266 10.14 9.99 -17.25
C SER A 266 10.24 11.51 -17.38
N ASP A 267 9.10 12.19 -17.60
CA ASP A 267 9.02 13.65 -17.68
C ASP A 267 9.54 14.32 -16.39
N PHE A 268 9.16 13.78 -15.23
CA PHE A 268 9.61 14.31 -13.95
C PHE A 268 11.12 14.12 -13.75
N LEU A 269 11.63 12.92 -14.01
CA LEU A 269 13.07 12.63 -13.84
C LEU A 269 13.94 13.43 -14.81
N ALA A 270 13.49 13.65 -16.04
CA ALA A 270 14.18 14.48 -17.02
C ALA A 270 14.38 15.93 -16.54
N GLY A 271 13.51 16.43 -15.66
CA GLY A 271 13.65 17.76 -15.07
C GLY A 271 14.62 17.86 -13.89
N ILE A 272 15.08 16.74 -13.32
CA ILE A 272 15.89 16.74 -12.09
C ILE A 272 17.18 15.92 -12.16
N PHE A 273 17.33 15.04 -13.15
CA PHE A 273 18.52 14.21 -13.33
C PHE A 273 19.05 14.29 -14.77
N PRO A 274 20.38 14.25 -14.97
CA PRO A 274 20.99 14.03 -16.27
C PRO A 274 20.49 12.75 -16.94
N GLU A 275 20.52 12.71 -18.27
CA GLU A 275 19.96 11.62 -19.07
C GLU A 275 20.51 10.22 -18.69
N GLU A 276 21.83 10.09 -18.56
CA GLU A 276 22.46 8.81 -18.19
C GLU A 276 21.95 8.31 -16.82
N GLN A 277 21.88 9.22 -15.84
CA GLN A 277 21.39 8.91 -14.50
C GLN A 277 19.89 8.57 -14.51
N ARG A 278 19.09 9.28 -15.30
CA ARG A 278 17.65 8.99 -15.51
C ARG A 278 17.47 7.56 -16.05
N ILE A 279 18.20 7.18 -17.11
CA ILE A 279 18.09 5.85 -17.72
C ILE A 279 18.43 4.76 -16.70
N ARG A 280 19.51 4.95 -15.93
CA ARG A 280 19.89 4.03 -14.84
C ARG A 280 18.79 3.90 -13.78
N ILE A 281 18.25 5.02 -13.31
CA ILE A 281 17.18 5.05 -12.30
C ILE A 281 15.93 4.32 -12.80
N GLU A 282 15.49 4.60 -14.03
CA GLU A 282 14.32 3.94 -14.62
C GLU A 282 14.53 2.43 -14.74
N HIS A 283 15.73 2.00 -15.17
CA HIS A 283 16.08 0.58 -15.25
C HIS A 283 16.08 -0.09 -13.88
N GLU A 284 16.68 0.53 -12.85
CA GLU A 284 16.66 0.02 -11.48
C GLU A 284 15.24 -0.11 -10.93
N ILE A 285 14.37 0.86 -11.22
CA ILE A 285 12.95 0.80 -10.85
C ILE A 285 12.27 -0.39 -11.53
N GLU A 286 12.50 -0.62 -12.83
CA GLU A 286 11.94 -1.78 -13.53
C GLU A 286 12.40 -3.11 -12.92
N GLN A 287 13.70 -3.25 -12.64
CA GLN A 287 14.24 -4.44 -11.99
C GLN A 287 13.60 -4.68 -10.62
N LEU A 288 13.49 -3.63 -9.79
CA LEU A 288 12.87 -3.72 -8.47
C LEU A 288 11.40 -4.18 -8.57
N VAL A 289 10.60 -3.60 -9.46
CA VAL A 289 9.17 -3.93 -9.57
C VAL A 289 8.91 -5.28 -10.23
N GLN A 290 9.87 -5.81 -11.00
CA GLN A 290 9.82 -7.17 -11.53
C GLN A 290 10.15 -8.22 -10.45
N LEU A 291 11.19 -7.97 -9.64
CA LEU A 291 11.66 -8.93 -8.64
C LEU A 291 10.80 -8.95 -7.37
N LEU A 292 10.32 -7.78 -6.92
CA LEU A 292 9.67 -7.65 -5.62
C LEU A 292 8.37 -8.46 -5.47
N PRO A 293 7.40 -8.39 -6.40
CA PRO A 293 6.12 -9.06 -6.21
C PRO A 293 6.19 -10.58 -6.07
N PRO A 294 6.92 -11.33 -6.94
CA PRO A 294 7.00 -12.78 -6.79
C PRO A 294 7.75 -13.20 -5.51
N ILE A 295 8.86 -12.54 -5.16
CA ILE A 295 9.62 -12.85 -3.93
C ILE A 295 8.77 -12.61 -2.68
N LEU A 296 8.05 -11.49 -2.65
CA LEU A 296 7.18 -11.17 -1.53
C LEU A 296 6.02 -12.16 -1.42
N GLU A 297 5.40 -12.51 -2.54
CA GLU A 297 4.31 -13.48 -2.59
C GLU A 297 4.75 -14.88 -2.13
N GLU A 298 5.92 -15.35 -2.55
CA GLU A 298 6.46 -16.66 -2.17
C GLU A 298 6.58 -16.80 -0.65
N GLN A 299 7.05 -15.74 0.03
CA GLN A 299 7.29 -15.77 1.47
C GLN A 299 6.07 -15.38 2.30
N HIS A 300 5.15 -14.59 1.75
CA HIS A 300 3.96 -14.09 2.44
C HIS A 300 2.73 -14.99 2.23
N GLY A 301 2.65 -15.66 1.08
CA GLY A 301 1.43 -16.24 0.55
C GLY A 301 0.72 -15.30 -0.43
N ARG A 302 -0.32 -15.83 -1.09
CA ARG A 302 -0.97 -15.24 -2.27
C ARG A 302 -1.28 -13.74 -2.10
N LEU A 303 -0.92 -12.97 -3.13
CA LEU A 303 -1.20 -11.55 -3.27
C LEU A 303 -1.88 -11.30 -4.64
N VAL A 304 -2.63 -10.20 -4.73
CA VAL A 304 -3.35 -9.82 -5.98
C VAL A 304 -2.84 -8.52 -6.58
N GLU A 305 -2.43 -7.57 -5.73
CA GLU A 305 -1.92 -6.28 -6.15
C GLU A 305 -1.02 -5.69 -5.09
N LEU A 306 -0.06 -4.86 -5.52
CA LEU A 306 0.82 -4.11 -4.64
C LEU A 306 0.94 -2.67 -5.13
N GLY A 307 0.83 -1.72 -4.20
CA GLY A 307 1.35 -0.36 -4.36
C GLY A 307 2.74 -0.30 -3.76
N ILE A 308 3.72 -0.04 -4.61
CA ILE A 308 5.14 0.06 -4.26
C ILE A 308 5.51 1.54 -4.25
N ASP A 309 6.01 2.03 -3.12
CA ASP A 309 6.50 3.39 -2.95
C ASP A 309 8.02 3.37 -3.02
N ILE A 310 8.56 4.06 -4.01
CA ILE A 310 9.98 4.10 -4.31
C ILE A 310 10.48 5.54 -4.15
N GLY A 311 11.51 5.72 -3.34
CA GLY A 311 12.23 6.97 -3.19
C GLY A 311 13.42 6.98 -4.14
N ILE A 312 13.73 8.16 -4.67
CA ILE A 312 14.98 8.41 -5.39
C ILE A 312 15.66 9.54 -4.63
N ASP A 313 16.87 9.28 -4.11
CA ASP A 313 17.60 10.31 -3.38
C ASP A 313 18.28 11.31 -4.33
N THR A 314 18.83 12.38 -3.76
CA THR A 314 19.55 13.43 -4.51
C THR A 314 20.77 12.94 -5.28
N ASN A 315 21.31 11.75 -4.96
CA ASN A 315 22.41 11.12 -5.68
C ASN A 315 21.90 10.11 -6.74
N GLY A 316 20.59 10.00 -6.91
CA GLY A 316 19.95 9.09 -7.85
C GLY A 316 20.02 7.63 -7.42
N HIS A 317 20.13 7.33 -6.11
CA HIS A 317 19.95 5.96 -5.62
C HIS A 317 18.47 5.65 -5.43
N VAL A 318 18.08 4.44 -5.83
CA VAL A 318 16.71 3.94 -5.73
C VAL A 318 16.49 3.22 -4.39
N TRP A 319 15.44 3.61 -3.68
CA TRP A 319 15.09 3.09 -2.36
C TRP A 319 13.65 2.60 -2.32
N LEU A 320 13.42 1.37 -1.85
CA LEU A 320 12.09 0.88 -1.52
C LEU A 320 11.64 1.46 -0.15
N ILE A 321 10.59 2.27 -0.17
CA ILE A 321 10.10 3.00 1.01
C ILE A 321 8.98 2.23 1.71
N GLU A 322 8.01 1.74 0.94
CA GLU A 322 6.84 1.02 1.44
C GLU A 322 6.24 0.10 0.37
N VAL A 323 5.64 -1.01 0.81
CA VAL A 323 4.82 -1.88 -0.02
C VAL A 323 3.46 -2.06 0.65
N ASN A 324 2.38 -1.87 -0.12
CA ASN A 324 1.00 -1.92 0.36
C ASN A 324 0.17 -2.88 -0.50
N SER A 325 -0.56 -3.84 0.08
CA SER A 325 -1.41 -4.77 -0.70
C SER A 325 -2.84 -4.29 -0.97
N ARG A 326 -3.22 -3.13 -0.44
CA ARG A 326 -4.53 -2.49 -0.70
C ARG A 326 -4.34 -1.05 -1.20
N PRO A 327 -3.65 -0.85 -2.33
CA PRO A 327 -3.29 0.47 -2.81
C PRO A 327 -4.51 1.29 -3.25
N GLY A 328 -4.55 2.55 -2.81
CA GLY A 328 -5.44 3.55 -3.39
C GLY A 328 -5.08 3.83 -4.85
N ARG A 329 -6.07 4.24 -5.64
CA ARG A 329 -5.95 4.45 -7.10
C ARG A 329 -6.05 5.92 -7.53
N ASN A 330 -6.07 6.84 -6.57
CA ASN A 330 -6.28 8.26 -6.84
C ASN A 330 -5.18 8.87 -7.72
N VAL A 331 -3.94 8.39 -7.60
CA VAL A 331 -2.81 8.89 -8.40
C VAL A 331 -3.04 8.68 -9.91
N PHE A 332 -3.56 7.51 -10.31
CA PHE A 332 -3.82 7.19 -11.72
C PHE A 332 -5.05 7.90 -12.29
N ARG A 333 -5.84 8.60 -11.45
CA ARG A 333 -6.90 9.48 -11.96
C ARG A 333 -6.37 10.82 -12.45
N GLN A 334 -5.23 11.26 -11.93
CA GLN A 334 -4.60 12.53 -12.29
C GLN A 334 -3.73 12.40 -13.54
N LEU A 335 -3.30 11.18 -13.89
CA LEU A 335 -2.56 10.90 -15.11
C LEU A 335 -3.49 10.74 -16.32
N ALA A 336 -3.01 11.15 -17.50
CA ALA A 336 -3.70 11.00 -18.77
C ALA A 336 -3.68 9.57 -19.34
N ASP A 337 -3.01 8.62 -18.67
CA ASP A 337 -2.92 7.22 -19.10
C ASP A 337 -4.25 6.47 -18.86
N ARG A 338 -5.09 6.46 -19.90
CA ARG A 338 -6.37 5.76 -19.92
C ARG A 338 -6.21 4.25 -19.77
N THR A 339 -5.13 3.67 -20.29
CA THR A 339 -4.88 2.22 -20.27
C THR A 339 -4.52 1.76 -18.86
N ALA A 340 -3.56 2.41 -18.21
CA ALA A 340 -3.22 2.15 -16.81
C ALA A 340 -4.44 2.35 -15.90
N ARG A 341 -5.21 3.43 -16.13
CA ARG A 341 -6.44 3.68 -15.38
C ARG A 341 -7.45 2.55 -15.54
N LEU A 342 -7.71 2.08 -16.75
CA LEU A 342 -8.63 0.97 -16.98
C LEU A 342 -8.12 -0.32 -16.33
N ARG A 343 -6.84 -0.67 -16.56
CA ARG A 343 -6.20 -1.87 -15.99
C ARG A 343 -6.27 -1.85 -14.46
N SER A 344 -5.94 -0.73 -13.81
CA SER A 344 -6.00 -0.54 -12.35
C SER A 344 -7.36 -0.90 -11.74
N LEU A 345 -8.41 -0.75 -12.53
CA LEU A 345 -9.79 -0.98 -12.13
C LEU A 345 -10.25 -2.40 -12.46
N THR A 346 -9.78 -3.01 -13.54
CA THR A 346 -10.35 -4.27 -14.06
C THR A 346 -9.54 -5.52 -13.73
N GLN A 347 -8.24 -5.40 -13.45
CA GLN A 347 -7.37 -6.57 -13.22
C GLN A 347 -7.86 -7.50 -12.09
N PRO A 348 -8.39 -7.02 -10.94
CA PRO A 348 -8.86 -7.92 -9.89
C PRO A 348 -9.99 -8.86 -10.35
N VAL A 349 -10.90 -8.39 -11.23
CA VAL A 349 -11.96 -9.23 -11.81
C VAL A 349 -11.37 -10.21 -12.82
N ARG A 350 -10.41 -9.78 -13.65
CA ARG A 350 -9.74 -10.68 -14.61
C ARG A 350 -8.99 -11.79 -13.89
N TYR A 351 -8.30 -11.47 -12.80
CA TYR A 351 -7.61 -12.44 -11.97
C TYR A 351 -8.58 -13.35 -11.20
N ALA A 352 -9.70 -12.82 -10.70
CA ALA A 352 -10.76 -13.65 -10.13
C ALA A 352 -11.27 -14.69 -11.14
N HIS A 353 -11.50 -14.26 -12.39
CA HIS A 353 -11.92 -15.14 -13.47
C HIS A 353 -10.88 -16.23 -13.79
N TYR A 354 -9.59 -15.89 -13.76
CA TYR A 354 -8.48 -16.84 -13.89
C TYR A 354 -8.54 -17.93 -12.81
N LEU A 355 -8.63 -17.54 -11.53
CA LEU A 355 -8.71 -18.49 -10.42
C LEU A 355 -9.94 -19.39 -10.47
N MET A 356 -11.07 -18.86 -10.95
CA MET A 356 -12.29 -19.64 -11.16
C MET A 356 -12.15 -20.69 -12.27
N LYS A 357 -11.29 -20.45 -13.28
CA LYS A 357 -11.01 -21.41 -14.36
C LYS A 357 -10.04 -22.50 -13.91
N GLU A 358 -8.99 -22.15 -13.17
CA GLU A 358 -8.04 -23.14 -12.63
C GLU A 358 -8.75 -24.19 -11.77
N ARG A 359 -9.75 -23.79 -10.99
CA ARG A 359 -10.58 -24.73 -10.21
C ARG A 359 -11.35 -25.75 -11.05
N VAL A 360 -11.66 -25.45 -12.30
CA VAL A 360 -12.41 -26.36 -13.19
C VAL A 360 -11.46 -27.26 -13.98
N GLY A 361 -10.18 -26.87 -14.11
CA GLY A 361 -9.16 -27.59 -14.89
C GLY A 361 -8.17 -28.43 -14.07
N GLY A 362 -8.31 -28.50 -12.75
CA GLY A 362 -7.53 -29.43 -11.92
C GLY A 362 -8.13 -30.82 -11.97
N TYR A 363 -7.64 -31.65 -12.89
CA TYR A 363 -7.81 -33.11 -12.88
C TYR A 363 -6.61 -33.78 -12.23
#